data_AF-A0A0P1A4F3-F1
#
_entry.id   AF-A0A0P1A4F3-F1
#
_cell.length_a   1.000
_cell.length_b   1.000
_cell.length_c   1.000
_cell.angle_alpha   90.00
_cell.angle_beta   90.00
_cell.angle_gamma   90.00
#
_symmetry.space_group_name_H-M   'P 1'
#
loop_
_entity.id
_entity.type
_entity.pdbx_description
1 polymer ?
#
loop_
_entity_poly.entity_id
_entity_poly.type
_entity_poly.pdbx_seq_one_letter_code
_entity_poly.pdbx_strand_id
1 'polypeptide(L)' 'MPLNYAKWDALELSDDSDVEVHPNVDKKSFIKWKQRDIHEKRAQAKADMEGLQKELELNANLDGQLSKGTS' A
#
# COMPACT_ATOMS: atom_id res chain seq x y z
N MET A 1 1.45 4.09 32.82
CA MET A 1 1.86 3.42 31.57
C MET A 1 2.28 4.49 30.57
N PRO A 2 3.46 4.43 29.95
CA PRO A 2 3.84 5.40 28.92
C PRO A 2 2.99 5.19 27.65
N LEU A 3 2.39 6.25 27.14
CA LEU A 3 1.62 6.24 25.90
C LEU A 3 2.59 6.13 24.72
N ASN A 4 2.41 5.10 23.87
CA ASN A 4 3.18 4.94 22.64
C ASN A 4 2.48 5.69 21.49
N TYR A 5 3.19 6.65 20.90
CA TYR A 5 2.71 7.48 19.79
C TYR A 5 3.15 6.97 18.40
N ALA A 6 3.76 5.78 18.29
CA ALA A 6 4.25 5.19 17.04
C ALA A 6 3.17 5.04 15.94
N LYS A 7 1.89 5.08 16.31
CA LYS A 7 0.77 5.13 15.34
C LYS A 7 0.87 6.34 14.39
N TRP A 8 1.47 7.45 14.83
CA TRP A 8 1.52 8.71 14.10
C TRP A 8 2.81 8.89 13.28
N ASP A 9 3.86 8.10 13.53
CA ASP A 9 5.15 8.20 12.82
C ASP A 9 5.04 7.84 11.33
N ALA A 10 4.11 6.96 10.98
CA ALA A 10 3.88 6.50 9.61
C ALA A 10 2.67 7.17 8.95
N LEU A 11 2.14 8.25 9.54
CA LEU A 11 0.96 8.91 9.00
C LEU A 11 1.34 9.75 7.76
N GLU A 12 1.05 9.22 6.57
CA GLU A 12 1.11 10.00 5.34
C GLU A 12 -0.06 11.00 5.27
N LEU A 13 0.21 12.25 5.64
CA LEU A 13 -0.76 13.35 5.53
C LEU A 13 -0.74 13.92 4.10
N SER A 14 -1.91 14.02 3.46
CA SER A 14 -2.07 14.53 2.10
C SER A 14 -2.06 16.07 2.00
N ASP A 15 -2.14 16.79 3.13
CA ASP A 15 -2.20 18.24 3.20
C ASP A 15 -0.83 18.80 3.63
N ASP A 16 0.13 18.75 2.70
CA ASP A 16 1.53 19.13 2.87
C ASP A 16 1.71 20.63 2.54
N SER A 17 1.05 21.49 3.33
CA SER A 17 1.08 22.95 3.16
C SER A 17 2.50 23.54 3.29
N ASP A 18 3.45 22.76 3.84
CA ASP A 18 4.86 23.11 4.07
C ASP A 18 5.83 22.38 3.12
N VAL A 19 5.39 21.92 1.95
CA VAL A 19 6.32 21.24 1.01
C VAL A 19 7.38 22.22 0.48
N GLU A 20 8.62 22.05 0.94
CA GLU A 20 9.78 22.73 0.37
C GLU A 20 10.08 22.13 -1.01
N VAL A 21 10.01 22.99 -2.02
CA VAL A 21 10.26 22.61 -3.42
C VAL A 21 11.51 23.34 -3.88
N HIS A 22 12.33 22.68 -4.68
CA HIS A 22 13.54 23.28 -5.24
C HIS A 22 13.18 24.57 -6.02
N PRO A 23 14.01 25.63 -6.00
CA PRO A 23 13.75 26.90 -6.68
C PRO A 23 13.40 26.81 -8.19
N ASN A 24 13.67 25.67 -8.83
CA ASN A 24 13.43 25.42 -10.26
C ASN A 24 12.28 24.43 -10.53
N VAL A 25 11.55 23.98 -9.51
CA VAL A 25 10.43 23.06 -9.66
C VAL A 25 9.14 23.78 -9.28
N ASP A 26 8.14 23.71 -10.15
CA ASP A 26 6.82 24.28 -9.86
C ASP A 26 6.13 23.47 -8.75
N LYS A 27 5.81 24.13 -7.64
CA LYS A 27 5.15 23.52 -6.48
C LYS A 27 3.86 22.80 -6.87
N LYS A 28 3.06 23.38 -7.78
CA LYS A 28 1.75 22.81 -8.15
C LYS A 28 1.88 21.49 -8.91
N SER A 29 2.83 21.41 -9.84
CA SER A 29 3.08 20.18 -10.59
C SER A 29 3.69 19.09 -9.71
N PHE A 30 4.61 19.47 -8.82
CA PHE A 30 5.23 18.56 -7.86
C PHE A 30 4.22 17.92 -6.90
N ILE A 31 3.34 18.72 -6.30
CA ILE A 31 2.29 18.23 -5.38
C ILE A 31 1.35 17.27 -6.11
N LYS A 32 0.90 17.62 -7.32
CA LYS A 32 0.03 16.74 -8.12
C LYS A 32 0.70 15.41 -8.48
N TRP A 33 1.99 15.45 -8.83
CA TRP A 33 2.76 14.24 -9.14
C TRP A 33 2.91 13.35 -7.89
N LYS A 34 3.29 13.93 -6.75
CA LYS A 34 3.42 13.22 -5.47
C LYS A 34 2.10 12.57 -5.05
N GLN A 35 0.99 13.30 -5.19
CA GLN A 35 -0.35 12.76 -4.90
C GLN A 35 -0.68 11.58 -5.82
N ARG A 36 -0.42 11.71 -7.13
CA ARG A 36 -0.63 10.63 -8.09
C ARG A 36 0.21 9.39 -7.76
N ASP A 37 1.50 9.58 -7.47
CA ASP A 37 2.43 8.50 -7.11
C ASP A 37 1.95 7.73 -5.86
N ILE A 38 1.50 8.44 -4.82
CA ILE A 38 0.92 7.82 -3.61
C ILE A 38 -0.34 7.02 -3.95
N HIS A 39 -1.26 7.57 -4.74
CA HIS A 39 -2.46 6.84 -5.16
C HIS A 39 -2.13 5.60 -6.00
N GLU A 40 -1.16 5.71 -6.91
CA GLU A 40 -0.71 4.62 -7.76
C GLU A 40 -0.07 3.50 -6.93
N LYS A 41 0.81 3.84 -5.99
CA LYS A 41 1.40 2.87 -5.05
C LYS A 41 0.34 2.18 -4.19
N ARG A 42 -0.66 2.91 -3.70
CA ARG A 42 -1.76 2.33 -2.91
C ARG A 42 -2.63 1.41 -3.76
N ALA A 43 -2.91 1.78 -5.01
CA ALA A 43 -3.66 0.95 -5.93
C ALA A 43 -2.89 -0.34 -6.27
N GLN A 44 -1.59 -0.24 -6.54
CA GLN A 44 -0.71 -1.37 -6.80
C GLN A 44 -0.65 -2.32 -5.60
N ALA A 45 -0.36 -1.80 -4.40
CA ALA A 45 -0.30 -2.61 -3.18
C ALA A 45 -1.63 -3.32 -2.88
N LYS A 46 -2.76 -2.66 -3.16
CA LYS A 46 -4.09 -3.27 -3.03
C LYS A 46 -4.29 -4.40 -4.04
N ALA A 47 -3.94 -4.17 -5.30
CA ALA A 47 -4.04 -5.18 -6.35
C ALA A 47 -3.16 -6.41 -6.06
N ASP A 48 -1.93 -6.18 -5.59
CA ASP A 48 -0.99 -7.24 -5.22
C ASP A 48 -1.54 -8.07 -4.04
N MET A 49 -2.08 -7.39 -3.02
CA MET A 49 -2.70 -8.07 -1.87
C MET A 49 -3.91 -8.92 -2.28
N GLU A 50 -4.78 -8.40 -3.15
CA GLU A 50 -5.92 -9.17 -3.68
C GLU A 50 -5.47 -10.35 -4.54
N GLY A 51 -4.37 -10.21 -5.30
CA GLY A 51 -3.76 -11.29 -6.07
C GLY A 51 -3.27 -12.41 -5.15
N LEU A 52 -2.47 -12.07 -4.14
CA LEU A 52 -1.95 -13.03 -3.16
C LEU A 52 -3.07 -13.75 -2.39
N GLN A 53 -4.17 -13.06 -2.05
CA GLN A 53 -5.32 -13.67 -1.41
C GLN A 53 -5.96 -14.74 -2.29
N LYS A 54 -6.16 -14.46 -3.58
CA LYS A 54 -6.70 -15.44 -4.54
C LYS A 54 -5.77 -16.64 -4.73
N GLU A 55 -4.46 -16.41 -4.80
CA GLU A 55 -3.47 -17.48 -4.89
C GLU A 55 -3.51 -18.39 -3.65
N LEU A 56 -3.62 -17.81 -2.45
CA LEU A 56 -3.78 -18.58 -1.21
C LEU A 56 -5.06 -19.41 -1.20
N GLU A 57 -6.19 -18.84 -1.62
CA GLU A 57 -7.47 -19.56 -1.72
C GLU A 57 -7.38 -20.73 -2.70
N LEU A 58 -6.77 -20.53 -3.87
CA LEU A 58 -6.58 -21.59 -4.86
C LEU A 58 -5.68 -22.70 -4.32
N ASN A 59 -4.54 -22.35 -3.72
CA ASN A 59 -3.61 -23.32 -3.15
C ASN A 59 -4.26 -24.13 -2.03
N ALA A 60 -5.00 -23.49 -1.13
CA ALA A 60 -5.72 -24.18 -0.06
C ALA A 60 -6.77 -25.17 -0.59
N ASN A 61 -7.47 -24.82 -1.67
CA ASN A 61 -8.41 -25.73 -2.32
C ASN A 61 -7.71 -26.94 -2.96
N LEU A 62 -6.57 -26.72 -3.63
CA LEU A 62 -5.78 -27.80 -4.25
C LEU A 62 -5.21 -28.75 -3.20
N ASP A 63 -4.66 -28.25 -2.09
CA ASP A 63 -4.19 -29.07 -0.98
C ASP A 63 -5.30 -29.93 -0.37
N GLY A 64 -6.50 -29.35 -0.26
CA GLY A 64 -7.70 -30.07 0.17
C GLY A 64 -8.15 -31.18 -0.79
N GLN A 65 -7.80 -31.11 -2.08
CA GLN A 65 -8.08 -32.17 -3.05
C GLN A 65 -6.98 -33.23 -3.06
N LEU A 66 -5.71 -32.82 -3.02
CA LEU A 66 -4.56 -33.73 -2.99
C LEU A 66 -4.62 -34.65 -1.77
N SER A 67 -4.93 -34.11 -0.59
CA SER A 67 -5.10 -34.89 0.63
C SER A 67 -6.20 -35.96 0.55
N LYS A 68 -7.29 -35.70 -0.20
CA LYS A 68 -8.39 -36.65 -0.41
C LYS A 68 -8.05 -37.75 -1.39
N GLY A 69 -7.16 -37.51 -2.35
CA GLY A 69 -6.73 -38.51 -3.34
C GLY A 69 -5.66 -39.49 -2.82
N THR A 70 -5.09 -39.22 -1.65
CA THR A 70 -4.02 -40.03 -1.02
C THR A 70 -4.50 -40.94 0.13
N SER A 71 -5.82 -41.08 0.33
CA SER A 71 -6.45 -42.09 1.22
C SER A 71 -7.21 -43.11 0.39
#